data_AF-A0A1B7MHX2-F1
#
_entry.id   AF-A0A1B7MHX2-F1
#
_cell.length_a   1.000
_cell.length_b   1.000
_cell.length_c   1.000
_cell.angle_alpha   90.00
_cell.angle_beta   90.00
_cell.angle_gamma   90.00
#
_symmetry.space_group_name_H-M   'P 1'
#
loop_
_entity.id
_entity.type
_entity.pdbx_description
1 polymer ?
#
loop_
_entity_poly.entity_id
_entity_poly.type
_entity_poly.pdbx_seq_one_letter_code
_entity_poly.pdbx_strand_id
1 'polypeptide(L)'
;MLGFEVTTFPTALHHFETACLFKRSDYKTIAFPVLIFATALSPRRNPLALCSAVWWFWFHLLQSNVSNQAYSANEDVVNKPWRPLPSGRISVEDCRALR
;
A
#
# COMPACT_ATOMS: atom_id res chain seq x y z
N MET A 1 -7.77 -32.43 14.89
CA MET A 1 -7.51 -31.01 15.21
C MET A 1 -6.01 -30.77 15.02
N LEU A 2 -5.57 -30.43 13.80
CA LEU A 2 -4.23 -29.93 13.42
C LEU A 2 -4.20 -29.83 11.88
N GLY A 3 -4.48 -28.64 11.35
CA GLY A 3 -4.50 -28.40 9.90
C GLY A 3 -4.68 -26.93 9.49
N PHE A 4 -4.65 -25.99 10.44
CA PHE A 4 -5.01 -24.59 10.20
C PHE A 4 -3.81 -23.62 10.12
N GLU A 5 -2.59 -24.04 10.51
CA GLU A 5 -1.47 -23.09 10.66
C GLU A 5 -0.54 -22.98 9.45
N VAL A 6 -0.56 -23.93 8.51
CA VAL A 6 0.51 -23.99 7.47
C VAL A 6 0.15 -23.22 6.19
N THR A 7 -1.14 -22.97 5.91
CA THR A 7 -1.59 -22.26 4.69
C THR A 7 -1.86 -20.77 4.87
N THR A 8 -1.91 -20.29 6.11
CA THR A 8 -2.23 -18.89 6.44
C THR A 8 -1.05 -17.94 6.18
N PHE A 9 0.17 -18.36 6.52
CA PHE A 9 1.37 -17.52 6.38
C PHE A 9 1.71 -17.14 4.91
N PRO A 10 1.67 -18.07 3.93
CA PRO A 10 1.89 -17.72 2.53
C PRO A 10 0.84 -16.73 2.00
N THR A 11 -0.40 -16.88 2.45
CA THR A 11 -1.54 -16.03 2.06
C THR A 11 -1.40 -14.63 2.63
N ALA A 12 -1.06 -14.51 3.92
CA ALA A 12 -0.83 -13.21 4.56
C ALA A 12 0.34 -12.45 3.94
N LEU A 13 1.45 -13.15 3.64
CA LEU A 13 2.60 -12.55 2.96
C LEU A 13 2.25 -12.09 1.54
N HIS A 14 1.47 -12.88 0.81
CA HIS A 14 0.98 -12.51 -0.51
C HIS A 14 0.13 -11.23 -0.48
N HIS A 15 -0.79 -11.10 0.48
CA HIS A 15 -1.60 -9.89 0.64
C HIS A 15 -0.76 -8.68 1.06
N PHE A 16 0.22 -8.86 1.94
CA PHE A 16 1.13 -7.80 2.34
C PHE A 16 2.00 -7.32 1.16
N GLU A 17 2.52 -8.24 0.35
CA GLU A 17 3.26 -7.93 -0.86
C GLU A 17 2.39 -7.15 -1.85
N THR A 18 1.15 -7.60 -2.06
CA THR A 18 0.16 -6.89 -2.90
C THR A 18 -0.09 -5.46 -2.40
N ALA A 19 -0.25 -5.27 -1.08
CA ALA A 19 -0.40 -3.94 -0.49
C ALA A 19 0.85 -3.06 -0.66
N CYS A 20 2.04 -3.64 -0.67
CA CYS A 20 3.29 -2.93 -0.95
C CYS A 20 3.41 -2.55 -2.43
N LEU A 21 2.97 -3.42 -3.34
CA LEU A 21 3.00 -3.17 -4.79
C LEU A 21 2.07 -2.04 -5.21
N PHE A 22 0.93 -1.85 -4.54
CA PHE A 22 0.05 -0.69 -4.77
C PHE A 22 0.79 0.64 -4.71
N LYS A 23 1.75 0.77 -3.76
CA LYS A 23 2.42 2.03 -3.42
C LYS A 23 3.89 2.06 -3.83
N ARG A 24 4.39 1.06 -4.57
CA ARG A 24 5.83 0.89 -4.82
C ARG A 24 6.50 2.15 -5.40
N SER A 25 5.86 2.83 -6.34
CA SER A 25 6.35 4.10 -6.91
C SER A 25 6.38 5.22 -5.88
N ASP A 26 5.38 5.23 -5.01
CA ASP A 26 5.04 6.35 -4.15
C ASP A 26 5.95 6.42 -2.93
N TYR A 27 6.66 5.34 -2.60
CA TYR A 27 7.69 5.38 -1.57
C TYR A 27 8.75 6.45 -1.85
N LYS A 28 9.18 6.56 -3.12
CA LYS A 28 10.20 7.53 -3.51
C LYS A 28 9.62 8.90 -3.81
N THR A 29 8.45 8.94 -4.45
CA THR A 29 7.86 10.19 -4.96
C THR A 29 7.01 10.93 -3.93
N ILE A 30 6.47 10.25 -2.92
CA ILE A 30 5.56 10.84 -1.93
C ILE A 30 6.02 10.53 -0.50
N ALA A 31 6.19 9.25 -0.14
CA ALA A 31 6.39 8.87 1.26
C ALA A 31 7.69 9.43 1.84
N PHE A 32 8.80 9.25 1.15
CA PHE A 32 10.10 9.74 1.61
C PHE A 32 10.14 11.26 1.80
N PRO A 33 9.77 12.11 0.80
CA PRO A 33 9.79 13.56 0.99
C PRO A 33 8.80 14.04 2.06
N VAL A 34 7.58 13.49 2.12
CA VAL A 34 6.57 13.86 3.12
C VAL A 34 7.02 13.51 4.53
N LEU A 35 7.55 12.31 4.75
CA LEU A 35 8.00 11.87 6.07
C LEU A 35 9.23 12.65 6.55
N ILE A 36 10.17 12.98 5.67
CA ILE A 36 11.31 13.84 6.01
C ILE A 36 10.81 15.21 6.45
N PHE A 37 9.93 15.82 5.66
CA PHE A 37 9.42 17.16 5.95
C PHE A 37 8.63 17.19 7.27
N ALA A 38 7.71 16.24 7.45
CA ALA A 38 6.92 16.12 8.67
C ALA A 38 7.80 15.91 9.92
N THR A 39 8.85 15.09 9.80
CA THR A 39 9.79 14.83 10.91
C THR A 39 10.67 16.04 11.21
N ALA A 40 11.15 16.74 10.17
CA ALA A 40 12.00 17.91 10.31
C ALA A 40 11.26 19.09 10.96
N LEU A 41 9.97 19.26 10.63
CA LEU A 41 9.15 20.35 11.17
C LEU A 41 8.44 20.00 12.49
N SER A 42 8.35 18.73 12.87
CA SER A 42 7.69 18.34 14.11
C SER A 42 8.41 18.93 15.33
N PRO A 43 7.76 19.76 16.15
CA PRO A 43 8.37 20.35 17.35
C PRO A 43 8.73 19.30 18.41
N ARG A 44 8.04 18.16 18.39
CA ARG A 44 8.24 17.06 19.35
C ARG A 44 8.67 15.80 18.61
N ARG A 45 9.88 15.34 18.94
CA ARG A 45 10.43 14.07 18.45
C ARG A 45 9.99 12.94 19.37
N ASN A 46 8.75 12.49 19.19
CA ASN A 46 8.25 11.28 19.85
C ASN A 46 8.28 10.12 18.83
N PRO A 47 9.10 9.07 19.04
CA PRO A 47 9.22 7.97 18.10
C PRO A 47 7.91 7.18 17.95
N LEU A 48 7.11 7.03 19.02
CA LEU A 48 5.82 6.35 18.93
C LEU A 48 4.84 7.15 18.05
N ALA A 49 4.79 8.47 18.23
CA ALA A 49 3.96 9.34 17.40
C ALA A 49 4.40 9.31 15.93
N LEU A 50 5.72 9.27 15.66
CA LEU A 50 6.26 9.09 14.32
C LEU A 50 5.85 7.74 13.72
N CYS A 51 5.98 6.65 14.47
CA CYS A 51 5.53 5.33 14.02
C CYS A 51 4.02 5.32 13.69
N SER A 52 3.19 5.93 14.54
CA SER A 52 1.75 6.07 14.27
C SER A 52 1.47 6.88 13.01
N ALA A 53 2.19 7.99 12.80
CA ALA A 53 2.05 8.82 11.60
C ALA A 53 2.48 8.08 10.33
N VAL A 54 3.57 7.31 10.38
CA VAL A 54 4.03 6.48 9.26
C VAL A 54 2.98 5.44 8.87
N TRP A 55 2.42 4.72 9.85
CA TRP A 55 1.38 3.72 9.58
C TRP A 55 0.09 4.35 9.06
N TRP A 56 -0.36 5.44 9.67
CA TRP A 56 -1.53 6.20 9.22
C TRP A 56 -1.36 6.64 7.77
N PHE A 57 -0.22 7.22 7.43
CA PHE A 57 0.10 7.68 6.09
C PHE A 57 0.21 6.51 5.09
N TRP A 58 0.79 5.38 5.52
CA TRP A 58 0.90 4.17 4.70
C TRP A 58 -0.46 3.57 4.33
N PHE A 59 -1.44 3.60 5.24
CA PHE A 59 -2.81 3.19 4.97
C PHE A 59 -3.55 4.18 4.06
N HIS A 60 -3.36 5.49 4.25
CA HIS A 60 -3.95 6.50 3.36
C HIS A 60 -3.46 6.35 1.91
N LEU A 61 -2.15 6.15 1.73
CA LEU A 61 -1.61 5.85 0.40
C LEU A 61 -2.16 4.53 -0.16
N LEU A 62 -2.46 3.54 0.69
CA LEU A 62 -3.02 2.28 0.22
C LEU A 62 -4.40 2.53 -0.38
N GLN A 63 -5.28 3.14 0.40
CA GLN A 63 -6.65 3.42 0.01
C GLN A 63 -6.72 4.31 -1.25
N SER A 64 -5.85 5.34 -1.31
CA SER A 64 -5.74 6.20 -2.49
C SER A 64 -5.32 5.41 -3.75
N ASN A 65 -4.33 4.52 -3.65
CA ASN A 65 -3.85 3.75 -4.81
C ASN A 65 -4.81 2.64 -5.23
N VAL A 66 -5.49 2.00 -4.27
CA VAL A 66 -6.55 1.03 -4.54
C VAL A 66 -7.68 1.72 -5.31
N SER A 67 -8.14 2.89 -4.82
CA SER A 67 -9.16 3.70 -5.49
C SER A 67 -8.73 4.13 -6.89
N ASN A 68 -7.49 4.61 -7.03
CA ASN A 68 -6.96 5.07 -8.32
C ASN A 68 -6.92 3.92 -9.33
N GLN A 69 -6.35 2.77 -8.96
CA GLN A 69 -6.30 1.60 -9.85
C GLN A 69 -7.69 1.09 -10.22
N ALA A 70 -8.64 1.07 -9.27
CA ALA A 70 -10.01 0.63 -9.54
C ALA A 70 -10.74 1.48 -10.61
N TYR A 71 -10.29 2.73 -10.83
CA TYR A 71 -10.90 3.65 -11.80
C TYR A 71 -10.04 3.82 -13.08
N SER A 72 -8.71 3.85 -12.96
CA SER A 72 -7.79 4.24 -14.04
C SER A 72 -6.75 3.17 -14.39
N ALA A 73 -7.09 1.89 -14.30
CA ALA A 73 -6.16 0.78 -14.54
C ALA A 73 -5.45 0.82 -15.91
N ASN A 74 -6.11 1.32 -16.96
CA ASN A 74 -5.58 1.31 -18.33
C ASN A 74 -4.28 2.12 -18.48
N GLU A 75 -4.14 3.24 -17.76
CA GLU A 75 -2.90 4.02 -17.76
C GLU A 75 -1.78 3.25 -17.05
N ASP A 76 -2.10 2.61 -15.93
CA ASP A 76 -1.16 1.78 -15.18
C ASP A 76 -0.73 0.54 -15.98
N VAL A 77 -1.52 0.00 -16.90
CA VAL A 77 -1.06 -1.10 -17.79
C VAL A 77 0.16 -0.68 -18.62
N VAL A 78 0.21 0.58 -19.05
CA VAL A 78 1.33 1.12 -19.85
C VAL A 78 2.46 1.60 -18.95
N ASN A 79 2.14 2.44 -17.96
CA ASN A 79 3.14 3.12 -17.14
C ASN A 79 3.66 2.27 -15.99
N LYS A 80 2.80 1.41 -15.43
CA LYS A 80 3.03 0.65 -14.20
C LYS A 80 2.52 -0.80 -14.22
N PRO A 81 2.83 -1.63 -15.24
CA PRO A 81 2.23 -2.97 -15.43
C PRO A 81 2.43 -3.95 -14.25
N TRP A 82 3.41 -3.70 -13.39
CA TRP A 82 3.67 -4.50 -12.17
C TRP A 82 2.73 -4.17 -11.00
N ARG A 83 1.84 -3.17 -11.13
CA ARG A 83 0.86 -2.84 -10.09
C ARG A 83 -0.16 -3.97 -9.94
N PRO A 84 -0.78 -4.12 -8.75
CA PRO A 84 -1.63 -5.27 -8.46
C PRO A 84 -2.77 -5.50 -9.44
N LEU A 85 -3.49 -4.46 -9.84
CA LEU A 85 -4.61 -4.61 -10.76
C LEU A 85 -4.16 -4.91 -12.20
N PRO A 86 -3.22 -4.16 -12.82
CA PRO A 86 -2.69 -4.49 -14.15
C PRO A 86 -2.02 -5.86 -14.25
N SER A 87 -1.33 -6.31 -13.19
CA SER A 87 -0.66 -7.61 -13.16
C SER A 87 -1.58 -8.78 -12.81
N GLY A 88 -2.87 -8.53 -12.55
CA GLY A 88 -3.86 -9.56 -12.23
C GLY A 88 -3.69 -10.18 -10.83
N ARG A 89 -3.03 -9.51 -9.90
CA ARG A 89 -2.90 -9.97 -8.50
C ARG A 89 -4.20 -9.80 -7.69
N ILE A 90 -5.11 -8.97 -8.14
CA ILE A 90 -6.39 -8.66 -7.50
C ILE A 90 -7.42 -8.28 -8.57
N SER A 91 -8.70 -8.59 -8.35
CA SER A 91 -9.78 -8.21 -9.27
C SER A 91 -10.20 -6.75 -9.11
N VAL A 92 -10.88 -6.19 -10.11
CA VAL A 92 -11.45 -4.83 -10.03
C VAL A 92 -12.52 -4.78 -8.94
N GLU A 93 -13.30 -5.84 -8.80
CA GLU A 93 -14.37 -6.00 -7.81
C GLU A 93 -13.79 -5.96 -6.39
N ASP A 94 -12.71 -6.69 -6.13
CA ASP A 94 -12.03 -6.69 -4.84
C ASP A 94 -11.41 -5.32 -4.54
N CYS A 95 -10.80 -4.67 -5.54
CA CYS A 95 -10.33 -3.28 -5.37
C CYS A 95 -11.48 -2.32 -5.02
N ARG A 96 -12.66 -2.50 -5.62
CA ARG A 96 -13.86 -1.70 -5.30
C ARG A 96 -14.44 -2.01 -3.93
N ALA A 97 -14.24 -3.20 -3.39
CA ALA A 97 -14.63 -3.55 -2.02
C ALA A 97 -13.66 -2.97 -0.97
N LEU A 98 -12.39 -2.77 -1.32
CA LEU A 98 -11.34 -2.29 -0.43
C LEU A 98 -11.18 -0.76 -0.36
N ARG A 99 -11.90 0.01 -1.19
CA ARG A 99 -11.75 1.47 -1.32
C ARG A 99 -12.67 2.27 -0.40
#